data_AF-A0A381VTZ5-F1
#
_entry.id   AF-A0A381VTZ5-F1
#
_cell.length_a   1.000
_cell.length_b   1.000
_cell.length_c   1.000
_cell.angle_alpha   90.00
_cell.angle_beta   90.00
_cell.angle_gamma   90.00
#
_symmetry.space_group_name_H-M   'P 1'
#
loop_
_entity.id
_entity.type
_entity.pdbx_description
1 polymer ?
#
loop_
_entity_poly.entity_id
_entity_poly.type
_entity_poly.pdbx_seq_one_letter_code
_entity_poly.pdbx_strand_id
1 'polypeptide(L)'
;MTKYEVEKTGVQHTQLFNLKANPHEFMKEHHDSAVKALTGAKPKPEQVNLASHPKYAAKLKEMEAVLLAEMRRHDDPYRFWNQPDDGLPVPIVRERNKNKQPKKPRKNK
;
A
#
# COMPACT_ATOMS: atom_id res chain seq x y z
N MET A 1 8.24 1.85 -4.12
CA MET A 1 7.47 2.69 -3.18
C MET A 1 6.03 2.22 -3.24
N THR A 2 5.34 2.22 -2.11
CA THR A 2 3.93 1.80 -2.04
C THR A 2 3.15 2.85 -1.27
N LYS A 3 1.93 3.14 -1.71
CA LYS A 3 0.97 4.01 -1.00
C LYS A 3 -0.37 3.28 -0.89
N TYR A 4 -1.06 3.46 0.22
CA TYR A 4 -2.39 2.93 0.42
C TYR A 4 -3.18 3.80 1.38
N GLU A 5 -4.50 3.77 1.23
CA GLU A 5 -5.45 4.45 2.09
C GLU A 5 -6.61 3.52 2.45
N VAL A 6 -7.21 3.75 3.62
CA VAL A 6 -8.36 3.00 4.10
C VAL A 6 -9.47 3.99 4.39
N GLU A 7 -10.45 4.07 3.49
CA GLU A 7 -11.56 5.03 3.54
C GLU A 7 -12.30 4.98 4.89
N LYS A 8 -12.62 3.76 5.38
CA LYS A 8 -13.35 3.58 6.65
C LYS A 8 -12.65 4.19 7.87
N THR A 9 -11.32 4.20 7.89
CA THR A 9 -10.53 4.67 9.04
C THR A 9 -9.79 5.97 8.76
N GLY A 10 -9.84 6.49 7.53
CA GLY A 10 -9.07 7.67 7.10
C GLY A 10 -7.55 7.47 7.12
N VAL A 11 -7.09 6.23 7.24
CA VAL A 11 -5.66 5.93 7.35
C VAL A 11 -5.00 6.12 6.00
N GLN A 12 -3.86 6.82 5.97
CA GLN A 12 -3.06 7.09 4.79
C GLN A 12 -1.61 6.71 5.08
N HIS A 13 -1.03 5.85 4.25
CA HIS A 13 0.33 5.37 4.45
C HIS A 13 1.18 5.48 3.20
N THR A 14 2.41 5.92 3.40
CA THR A 14 3.47 5.93 2.39
C THR A 14 4.62 5.05 2.87
N GLN A 15 5.09 4.17 2.01
CA GLN A 15 6.18 3.23 2.27
C GLN A 15 7.29 3.37 1.23
N LEU A 16 8.51 3.60 1.72
CA LEU A 16 9.71 3.71 0.90
C LEU A 16 10.77 2.75 1.44
N PHE A 17 11.16 1.77 0.62
CA PHE A 17 12.20 0.80 0.95
C PHE A 17 13.36 0.89 -0.03
N ASN A 18 14.58 0.77 0.49
CA ASN A 18 15.75 0.53 -0.32
C ASN A 18 15.96 -0.97 -0.46
N LEU A 19 15.50 -1.59 -1.55
CA LEU A 19 15.54 -3.04 -1.72
C LEU A 19 16.96 -3.64 -1.71
N LYS A 20 17.98 -2.86 -2.10
CA LYS A 20 19.38 -3.31 -2.02
C LYS A 20 19.82 -3.48 -0.57
N ALA A 21 19.35 -2.62 0.34
CA ALA A 21 19.69 -2.66 1.76
C ALA A 21 18.67 -3.42 2.61
N ASN A 22 17.40 -3.45 2.18
CA ASN A 22 16.24 -4.02 2.86
C ASN A 22 15.39 -4.85 1.86
N PRO A 23 15.88 -6.02 1.42
CA PRO A 23 15.21 -6.82 0.38
C PRO A 23 13.91 -7.47 0.87
N HIS A 24 13.71 -7.55 2.18
CA HIS A 24 12.49 -8.12 2.79
C HIS A 24 11.53 -7.04 3.29
N GLU A 25 11.79 -5.77 2.97
CA GLU A 25 10.90 -4.66 3.28
C GLU A 25 10.54 -4.56 4.77
N PHE A 26 11.51 -4.86 5.65
CA PHE A 26 11.30 -4.78 7.08
C PHE A 26 10.83 -3.38 7.51
N MET A 27 9.89 -3.37 8.45
CA MET A 27 9.34 -2.18 9.12
C MET A 27 9.82 -2.12 10.57
N LYS A 28 9.55 -1.02 11.28
CA LYS A 28 10.00 -0.82 12.67
C LYS A 28 9.50 -1.92 13.61
N GLU A 29 8.30 -2.41 13.37
CA GLU A 29 7.63 -3.47 14.12
C GLU A 29 8.38 -4.81 14.04
N HIS A 30 9.09 -5.06 12.95
CA HIS A 30 9.92 -6.28 12.79
C HIS A 30 11.19 -6.25 13.66
N HIS A 31 11.51 -5.10 14.26
CA HIS A 31 12.64 -4.99 15.18
C HIS A 31 12.31 -5.41 16.59
N ASP A 32 11.03 -5.61 16.90
CA ASP A 32 10.57 -6.09 18.20
C ASP A 32 11.21 -7.46 18.55
N SER A 33 11.60 -7.62 19.81
CA SER A 33 12.33 -8.81 20.26
C SER A 33 11.48 -10.08 20.16
N ALA A 34 10.17 -10.00 20.43
CA ALA A 34 9.26 -11.12 20.31
C ALA A 34 9.08 -11.53 18.84
N VAL A 35 8.98 -10.55 17.94
CA VAL A 35 8.89 -10.82 16.48
C VAL A 35 10.17 -11.44 15.95
N LYS A 36 11.34 -10.93 16.36
CA LYS A 36 12.65 -11.53 16.00
C LYS A 36 12.79 -12.97 16.49
N ALA A 37 12.36 -13.24 17.73
CA ALA A 37 12.39 -14.58 18.30
C ALA A 37 11.46 -15.55 17.56
N LEU A 38 10.25 -15.08 17.20
CA LEU A 38 9.25 -15.89 16.50
C LEU A 38 9.64 -16.19 15.05
N THR A 39 10.19 -15.20 14.33
CA THR A 39 10.46 -15.30 12.89
C THR A 39 11.90 -15.71 12.57
N GLY A 40 12.82 -15.62 13.54
CA GLY A 40 14.25 -15.76 13.32
C GLY A 40 14.88 -14.61 12.53
N ALA A 41 14.11 -13.58 12.16
CA ALA A 41 14.58 -12.45 11.39
C ALA A 41 15.57 -11.60 12.21
N LYS A 42 16.62 -11.09 11.53
CA LYS A 42 17.64 -10.22 12.13
C LYS A 42 17.79 -8.93 11.33
N PRO A 43 16.75 -8.07 11.30
CA PRO A 43 16.82 -6.84 10.54
C PRO A 43 17.90 -5.90 11.07
N LYS A 44 18.67 -5.29 10.17
CA LYS A 44 19.64 -4.22 10.48
C LYS A 44 18.90 -2.94 10.83
N PRO A 45 19.44 -2.02 11.65
CA PRO A 45 18.74 -0.81 12.09
C PRO A 45 18.15 0.04 10.95
N GLU A 46 18.83 0.09 9.80
CA GLU A 46 18.43 0.86 8.61
C GLU A 46 17.33 0.16 7.78
N GLN A 47 17.03 -1.12 8.06
CA GLN A 47 15.99 -1.90 7.39
C GLN A 47 14.63 -1.57 8.01
N VAL A 48 14.12 -0.39 7.65
CA VAL A 48 12.83 0.16 8.07
C VAL A 48 12.15 0.86 6.88
N ASN A 49 10.89 1.28 7.06
CA ASN A 49 10.25 2.23 6.15
C ASN A 49 10.94 3.61 6.24
N LEU A 50 11.46 4.09 5.11
CA LEU A 50 12.22 5.34 4.99
C LEU A 50 11.37 6.55 4.62
N ALA A 51 10.06 6.40 4.43
CA ALA A 51 9.19 7.46 3.90
C ALA A 51 9.16 8.72 4.76
N SER A 52 9.34 8.62 6.08
CA SER A 52 9.40 9.76 6.99
C SER A 52 10.82 10.23 7.33
N HIS A 53 11.84 9.60 6.74
CA HIS A 53 13.23 9.90 7.07
C HIS A 53 13.74 11.08 6.22
N PRO A 54 14.19 12.21 6.84
CA PRO A 54 14.47 13.46 6.12
C PRO A 54 15.55 13.33 5.05
N LYS A 55 16.59 12.52 5.30
CA LYS A 55 17.63 12.17 4.31
C LYS A 55 17.09 11.66 2.97
N TYR A 56 15.93 11.02 2.96
CA TYR A 56 15.34 10.41 1.77
C TYR A 56 14.19 11.22 1.16
N ALA A 57 13.93 12.44 1.65
CA ALA A 57 12.83 13.29 1.16
C ALA A 57 12.91 13.57 -0.35
N ALA A 58 14.12 13.84 -0.86
CA ALA A 58 14.32 14.04 -2.31
C ALA A 58 13.97 12.78 -3.11
N LYS A 59 14.43 11.61 -2.65
CA LYS A 59 14.11 10.32 -3.29
C LYS A 59 12.63 9.98 -3.19
N LEU A 60 11.99 10.32 -2.07
CA LEU A 60 10.54 10.13 -1.91
C LEU A 60 9.78 10.94 -2.96
N LYS A 61 10.09 12.23 -3.12
CA LYS A 61 9.45 13.10 -4.11
C LYS A 61 9.66 12.60 -5.54
N GLU A 62 10.86 12.10 -5.86
CA GLU A 62 11.15 11.46 -7.14
C GLU A 62 10.26 10.23 -7.37
N MET A 63 10.11 9.36 -6.36
CA MET A 63 9.26 8.17 -6.47
C MET A 63 7.76 8.50 -6.54
N GLU A 64 7.31 9.56 -5.87
CA GLU A 64 5.94 10.08 -6.01
C GLU A 64 5.66 10.62 -7.41
N ALA A 65 6.62 11.31 -8.03
CA ALA A 65 6.50 11.77 -9.40
C ALA A 65 6.44 10.60 -10.40
N VAL A 66 7.29 9.59 -10.23
CA VAL A 66 7.27 8.37 -11.05
C VAL A 66 5.93 7.63 -10.88
N LEU A 67 5.45 7.47 -9.65
CA LEU A 67 4.16 6.83 -9.39
C LEU A 67 3.01 7.57 -10.09
N LEU A 68 2.93 8.90 -9.96
CA LEU A 68 1.89 9.69 -10.61
C LEU A 68 1.97 9.58 -12.15
N ALA A 69 3.18 9.60 -12.72
CA ALA A 69 3.37 9.45 -14.16
C ALA A 69 2.91 8.07 -14.67
N GLU A 70 3.21 7.01 -13.93
CA GLU A 70 2.77 5.65 -14.25
C GLU A 70 1.25 5.50 -14.13
N MET A 71 0.64 6.06 -13.06
CA MET A 71 -0.81 6.07 -12.90
C MET A 71 -1.52 6.82 -14.03
N ARG A 72 -0.96 7.95 -14.48
CA ARG A 72 -1.45 8.68 -15.66
C ARG A 72 -1.30 7.86 -16.94
N ARG A 73 -0.17 7.18 -17.13
CA ARG A 73 0.07 6.33 -18.32
C ARG A 73 -0.96 5.21 -18.45
N HIS A 74 -1.44 4.68 -17.32
CA HIS A 74 -2.40 3.58 -17.28
C HIS A 74 -3.86 4.03 -17.09
N ASP A 75 -4.13 5.33 -17.19
CA ASP A 75 -5.46 5.91 -16.93
C ASP A 75 -6.06 5.42 -15.59
N ASP A 76 -5.23 5.30 -14.56
CA ASP A 76 -5.63 4.82 -13.24
C ASP A 76 -6.60 5.83 -12.60
N PRO A 77 -7.88 5.47 -12.36
CA PRO A 77 -8.86 6.37 -11.82
C PRO A 77 -8.76 6.54 -10.30
N TYR A 78 -7.93 5.75 -9.60
CA TYR A 78 -7.80 5.79 -8.15
C TYR A 78 -6.60 6.63 -7.72
N ARG A 79 -6.77 7.95 -7.67
CA ARG A 79 -5.74 8.89 -7.17
C ARG A 79 -5.62 8.81 -5.64
N PHE A 80 -4.38 8.95 -5.13
CA PHE A 80 -4.13 9.04 -3.69
C PHE A 80 -4.44 10.44 -3.14
N TRP A 81 -4.72 10.53 -1.84
CA TRP A 81 -5.07 11.76 -1.11
C TRP A 81 -4.20 13.02 -1.35
N ASN A 82 -2.95 12.87 -1.80
CA ASN A 82 -2.02 13.99 -2.05
C ASN A 82 -1.65 14.15 -3.54
N GLN A 83 -2.42 13.55 -4.45
CA GLN A 83 -2.24 13.66 -5.88
C GLN A 83 -3.30 14.57 -6.52
N PRO A 84 -2.99 15.21 -7.66
CA PRO A 84 -3.98 15.99 -8.39
C PRO A 84 -5.06 15.08 -8.99
N ASP A 85 -6.28 15.61 -9.08
CA ASP A 85 -7.34 15.03 -9.89
C ASP A 85 -7.06 15.33 -11.38
N ASP A 86 -7.04 14.29 -12.20
CA ASP A 86 -6.84 14.40 -13.65
C ASP A 86 -8.16 14.25 -14.43
N GLY A 87 -9.32 14.20 -13.75
CA GLY A 87 -10.64 14.20 -14.36
C GLY A 87 -11.09 12.85 -14.93
N LEU A 88 -10.50 11.75 -14.47
CA LEU A 88 -10.88 10.40 -14.89
C LEU A 88 -12.21 9.98 -14.24
N PRO A 89 -13.09 9.25 -14.96
CA PRO A 89 -14.35 8.81 -14.40
C PRO A 89 -14.13 7.77 -13.29
N VAL A 90 -14.83 7.95 -12.17
CA VAL A 90 -14.80 6.98 -11.05
C VAL A 90 -15.45 5.66 -11.51
N PRO A 91 -14.80 4.50 -11.30
CA PRO A 91 -15.38 3.21 -11.66
C PRO A 91 -16.67 2.94 -10.89
N ILE A 92 -17.69 2.42 -11.59
CA ILE A 92 -18.96 2.00 -10.97
C ILE A 92 -18.72 0.72 -10.17
N VAL A 93 -18.44 0.86 -8.87
CA VAL A 93 -18.31 -0.29 -7.97
C VAL A 93 -19.70 -0.82 -7.63
N ARG A 94 -20.02 -2.04 -8.09
CA ARG A 94 -21.27 -2.71 -7.70
C ARG A 94 -21.14 -3.16 -6.24
N GLU A 95 -21.86 -2.51 -5.34
CA GLU A 95 -21.92 -2.96 -3.95
C GLU A 95 -22.44 -4.41 -3.88
N ARG A 96 -21.74 -5.24 -3.09
CA ARG A 96 -22.24 -6.58 -2.79
C ARG A 96 -23.51 -6.44 -1.96
N ASN A 97 -24.61 -6.80 -2.60
CA ASN A 97 -25.94 -6.79 -2.00
C ASN A 97 -25.99 -7.76 -0.82
N LYS A 98 -25.88 -7.24 0.41
CA LYS A 98 -25.81 -8.03 1.66
C LYS A 98 -27.06 -8.85 1.94
N ASN A 99 -28.17 -8.55 1.24
CA ASN A 99 -29.45 -9.24 1.35
C ASN A 99 -29.62 -10.42 0.37
N LYS A 100 -28.60 -10.77 -0.43
CA LYS A 100 -28.68 -11.97 -1.28
C LYS A 100 -28.57 -13.21 -0.40
N GLN A 101 -29.71 -13.87 -0.18
CA GLN A 101 -29.76 -15.19 0.44
C GLN A 101 -28.83 -16.16 -0.31
N PRO A 102 -28.05 -17.01 0.42
CA PRO A 102 -27.22 -18.00 -0.22
C PRO A 102 -28.09 -18.93 -1.07
N LYS A 103 -27.76 -19.07 -2.36
CA LYS A 103 -28.46 -20.00 -3.25
C LYS A 103 -28.21 -21.42 -2.70
N LYS A 104 -29.29 -22.09 -2.26
CA LYS A 104 -29.24 -23.50 -1.84
C LYS A 104 -28.67 -24.35 -2.99
N PRO A 105 -27.75 -25.28 -2.72
CA PRO A 105 -27.25 -26.18 -3.76
C PRO A 105 -28.40 -27.01 -4.31
N ARG A 106 -28.51 -27.06 -5.64
CA ARG A 106 -29.45 -27.94 -6.33
C ARG A 106 -29.04 -29.38 -6.03
N LYS A 107 -29.87 -30.13 -5.30
CA LYS A 107 -29.74 -31.58 -5.22
C LYS A 107 -30.14 -32.14 -6.59
N ASN A 108 -29.17 -32.67 -7.33
CA ASN A 108 -29.47 -33.52 -8.48
C ASN A 108 -30.12 -34.80 -7.94
N LYS A 109 -31.29 -35.14 -8.49
CA LYS A 109 -31.95 -36.44 -8.31
C LYS A 109 -31.41 -37.41 -9.34
#